data_AF-A0A3S1SJ97-F1
#
_entry.id   AF-A0A3S1SJ97-F1
#
_cell.length_a   1.000
_cell.length_b   1.000
_cell.length_c   1.000
_cell.angle_alpha   90.00
_cell.angle_beta   90.00
_cell.angle_gamma   90.00
#
_symmetry.space_group_name_H-M   'P 1'
#
loop_
_entity.id
_entity.type
_entity.pdbx_description
1 polymer ?
#
loop_
_entity_poly.entity_id
_entity_poly.type
_entity_poly.pdbx_seq_one_letter_code
_entity_poly.pdbx_strand_id
1 'polypeptide(L)' 'MALVIEGEERIAAPVKKVWEALNDPEILKEAIPGCQSLEKNSDTEMAATVVLKIGPIKATFNGEVTLKNLKPPHSYTIQG' A
#
# COMPACT_ATOMS: atom_id res chain seq x y z
N MET A 1 -18.93 -12.80 -5.25
CA MET A 1 -18.27 -12.39 -6.51
C MET A 1 -16.88 -11.93 -6.13
N ALA A 2 -15.83 -12.60 -6.59
CA ALA A 2 -14.44 -12.20 -6.33
C ALA A 2 -13.95 -11.41 -7.54
N LEU A 3 -13.41 -10.22 -7.31
CA LEU A 3 -12.70 -9.46 -8.33
C LEU A 3 -11.22 -9.84 -8.24
N VAL A 4 -10.65 -10.35 -9.32
CA VAL A 4 -9.22 -10.63 -9.44
C VAL A 4 -8.63 -9.55 -10.34
N ILE A 5 -7.61 -8.84 -9.84
CA ILE A 5 -6.86 -7.82 -10.59
C ILE A 5 -5.41 -8.27 -10.61
N GLU A 6 -4.83 -8.34 -11.80
CA GLU A 6 -3.44 -8.70 -12.03
C GLU A 6 -2.77 -7.58 -12.82
N GLY A 7 -1.48 -7.34 -12.56
CA GLY A 7 -0.69 -6.33 -13.24
C GLY A 7 0.79 -6.46 -12.89
N GLU A 8 1.64 -5.96 -13.79
CA GLU A 8 3.08 -5.87 -13.59
C GLU A 8 3.59 -4.55 -14.16
N GLU A 9 4.61 -3.98 -13.51
CA GLU A 9 5.26 -2.76 -13.95
C GLU A 9 6.77 -2.83 -13.74
N ARG A 10 7.54 -2.31 -14.69
CA ARG A 10 9.01 -2.29 -14.60
C ARG A 10 9.49 -0.96 -14.06
N ILE A 11 10.17 -1.00 -12.90
CA ILE A 11 10.81 0.17 -12.30
C ILE A 11 12.32 0.13 -12.60
N ALA A 12 12.85 1.18 -13.23
CA ALA A 12 14.27 1.31 -13.55
C ALA A 12 15.10 1.73 -12.31
N ALA A 13 15.08 0.92 -11.26
CA ALA A 13 15.82 1.13 -10.02
C ALA A 13 16.30 -0.20 -9.41
N PRO A 14 17.33 -0.21 -8.54
CA PRO A 14 17.74 -1.42 -7.84
C PRO A 14 16.61 -2.00 -6.98
N VAL A 15 16.48 -3.34 -6.97
CA VAL A 15 15.43 -4.06 -6.21
C VAL A 15 15.36 -3.63 -4.75
N LYS A 16 16.51 -3.46 -4.09
CA LYS A 16 16.57 -3.02 -2.69
C LYS A 16 15.91 -1.65 -2.48
N LYS A 17 16.15 -0.70 -3.38
CA LYS A 17 15.56 0.65 -3.29
C LYS A 17 14.05 0.62 -3.52
N VAL A 18 13.59 -0.19 -4.48
CA VAL A 18 12.15 -0.39 -4.72
C VAL A 18 11.50 -1.03 -3.49
N TRP A 19 12.13 -2.05 -2.91
CA TRP A 19 11.64 -2.70 -1.70
C TRP A 19 11.53 -1.73 -0.52
N GLU A 20 12.58 -0.94 -0.26
CA GLU A 20 12.55 0.09 0.78
C GLU A 20 11.38 1.06 0.57
N ALA A 21 11.20 1.54 -0.67
CA ALA A 21 10.10 2.46 -1.02
C ALA A 21 8.70 1.82 -0.87
N LEU A 22 8.54 0.55 -1.22
CA LEU A 22 7.27 -0.18 -1.07
C LEU A 22 6.88 -0.43 0.39
N ASN A 23 7.79 -0.19 1.34
CA ASN A 23 7.55 -0.37 2.78
C ASN A 23 7.79 0.92 3.59
N ASP A 24 7.98 2.05 2.91
CA ASP A 24 8.18 3.36 3.52
C ASP A 24 6.83 4.09 3.62
N PRO A 25 6.37 4.44 4.85
CA PRO A 25 5.07 5.06 5.03
C PRO A 25 4.87 6.38 4.30
N GLU A 26 5.90 7.21 4.21
CA GLU A 26 5.81 8.53 3.58
C GLU A 26 5.72 8.39 2.07
N ILE A 27 6.53 7.51 1.48
CA ILE A 27 6.47 7.22 0.04
C ILE A 27 5.11 6.61 -0.33
N LEU A 28 4.61 5.66 0.46
CA LEU A 28 3.31 5.05 0.22
C LEU A 28 2.18 6.07 0.33
N LYS A 29 2.22 6.95 1.32
CA LYS A 29 1.24 8.03 1.48
C LYS A 29 1.20 8.97 0.28
N GLU A 30 2.36 9.32 -0.28
CA GLU A 30 2.44 10.13 -1.50
C GLU A 30 1.91 9.38 -2.73
N ALA A 31 2.13 8.07 -2.80
CA ALA A 31 1.76 7.24 -3.94
C ALA A 31 0.26 6.85 -3.96
N ILE A 32 -0.40 6.75 -2.79
CA ILE A 32 -1.80 6.32 -2.67
C ILE A 32 -2.73 7.53 -2.88
N PRO A 33 -3.55 7.57 -3.94
CA PRO A 33 -4.43 8.70 -4.21
C PRO A 33 -5.40 8.96 -3.05
N GLY A 34 -5.37 10.19 -2.52
CA GLY A 34 -6.27 10.61 -1.45
C GLY A 34 -5.88 10.13 -0.05
N CYS A 35 -4.74 9.45 0.13
CA CYS A 35 -4.23 9.06 1.44
C CYS A 35 -4.00 10.30 2.32
N GLN A 36 -4.63 10.32 3.50
CA GLN A 36 -4.52 11.39 4.49
C GLN A 36 -3.52 11.01 5.58
N SER A 37 -3.50 9.74 5.97
CA SER A 37 -2.58 9.16 6.94
C SER A 37 -2.25 7.73 6.55
N LEU A 38 -1.01 7.33 6.87
CA LEU A 38 -0.57 5.95 6.81
C LEU A 38 0.39 5.75 7.99
N GLU A 39 0.04 4.82 8.87
CA GLU A 39 0.74 4.52 10.11
C GLU A 39 1.23 3.08 10.05
N LYS A 40 2.50 2.87 10.43
CA LYS A 40 3.09 1.56 10.56
C LYS A 40 3.10 1.17 12.03
N ASN A 41 2.14 0.33 12.42
CA ASN A 41 1.92 -0.08 13.81
C ASN A 41 2.96 -1.11 14.28
N SER A 42 3.50 -1.89 13.34
CA SER A 42 4.60 -2.82 13.58
C SER A 42 5.37 -3.10 12.28
N ASP A 43 6.35 -3.99 12.31
CA ASP A 43 7.04 -4.42 11.09
C ASP A 43 6.11 -5.06 10.04
N THR A 44 4.94 -5.52 10.46
CA THR A 44 4.00 -6.23 9.59
C THR A 44 2.59 -5.64 9.55
N GLU A 45 2.28 -4.63 10.35
CA GLU A 45 0.92 -4.07 10.44
C GLU A 45 0.92 -2.59 10.06
N MET A 46 -0.04 -2.21 9.22
CA MET A 46 -0.22 -0.83 8.75
C MET A 46 -1.70 -0.45 8.76
N ALA A 47 -1.98 0.80 9.09
CA ALA A 47 -3.30 1.40 9.02
C ALA A 47 -3.26 2.67 8.16
N ALA A 48 -4.28 2.91 7.35
CA ALA A 48 -4.35 4.08 6.49
C ALA A 48 -5.76 4.66 6.42
N THR A 49 -5.86 5.99 6.36
CA THR A 49 -7.09 6.70 6.04
C THR A 49 -6.98 7.29 4.63
N VAL A 50 -7.90 6.93 3.74
CA VAL A 50 -7.95 7.39 2.35
C VAL A 50 -9.26 8.12 2.09
N VAL A 51 -9.17 9.31 1.50
CA VAL A 51 -10.33 10.11 1.10
C VAL A 51 -10.38 10.18 -0.43
N LEU A 52 -11.35 9.48 -1.01
CA LEU A 52 -11.59 9.50 -2.45
C LEU A 52 -12.72 10.47 -2.80
N LYS A 53 -12.50 11.28 -3.83
CA LYS A 53 -13.52 12.15 -4.42
C LYS A 53 -13.85 11.62 -5.82
N ILE A 54 -15.03 11.04 -5.98
CA ILE A 54 -15.50 10.49 -7.24
C ILE A 54 -16.79 11.22 -7.62
N GLY A 55 -16.66 12.22 -8.50
CA GLY A 55 -17.78 13.10 -8.84
C GLY A 55 -18.34 13.81 -7.59
N PRO A 56 -19.68 13.77 -7.35
CA PRO A 56 -20.28 14.38 -6.16
C PRO A 56 -20.04 13.58 -4.86
N ILE A 57 -19.43 12.40 -4.95
CA ILE A 57 -19.22 11.51 -3.80
C ILE A 57 -17.87 11.81 -3.15
N LYS A 58 -17.89 12.12 -1.85
CA LYS A 58 -16.71 12.13 -0.98
C LYS A 58 -16.79 10.94 -0.04
N ALA A 59 -15.91 9.97 -0.21
CA ALA A 59 -15.85 8.77 0.62
C ALA A 59 -14.56 8.76 1.44
N THR A 60 -14.65 8.39 2.71
CA THR A 60 -13.51 8.16 3.59
C THR A 60 -13.44 6.67 3.91
N PHE A 61 -12.29 6.07 3.69
CA PHE A 61 -11.99 4.67 3.98
C PHE A 61 -10.89 4.60 5.03
N ASN A 62 -11.10 3.78 6.05
CA ASN A 62 -10.05 3.37 6.97
C ASN A 62 -9.74 1.91 6.64
N GLY A 63 -8.49 1.62 6.32
CA GLY A 63 -8.03 0.28 6.01
C GLY A 63 -6.91 -0.13 6.96
N GLU A 64 -6.95 -1.38 7.40
CA GLU A 64 -5.88 -2.02 8.16
C GLU A 64 -5.40 -3.23 7.38
N VAL A 65 -4.08 -3.39 7.26
CA VAL A 65 -3.49 -4.50 6.53
C VAL A 65 -2.37 -5.13 7.33
N THR A 66 -2.21 -6.44 7.14
CA THR A 66 -1.08 -7.22 7.64
C THR A 66 -0.25 -7.77 6.50
N LEU A 67 1.07 -7.67 6.61
CA LEU A 67 2.02 -8.32 5.72
C LEU A 67 2.22 -9.79 6.12
N LYS A 68 2.03 -10.70 5.17
CA LYS A 68 2.23 -12.15 5.32
C LYS A 68 3.22 -12.67 4.29
N ASN A 69 3.72 -13.90 4.48
CA ASN A 69 4.59 -14.59 3.52
C ASN A 69 5.82 -13.75 3.10
N LEU A 70 6.43 -13.05 4.06
CA LEU A 70 7.57 -12.17 3.82
C LEU A 70 8.76 -12.95 3.25
N LYS A 71 9.25 -12.51 2.10
CA LYS A 71 10.53 -12.92 1.51
C LYS A 71 11.28 -11.67 1.04
N PRO A 72 11.79 -10.83 1.98
CA PRO A 72 12.49 -9.62 1.61
C PRO A 72 13.78 -9.92 0.83
N PRO A 73 14.17 -9.12 -0.18
CA PRO A 73 13.46 -7.94 -0.71
C PRO A 73 12.58 -8.26 -1.95
N HIS A 74 11.99 -9.46 -2.03
CA HIS A 74 11.38 -9.99 -3.25
C HIS A 74 9.86 -10.05 -3.25
N SER A 75 9.24 -10.45 -2.14
CA SER A 75 7.77 -10.60 -2.11
C SER A 75 7.18 -10.56 -0.70
N TYR A 76 5.90 -10.22 -0.63
CA TYR A 76 4.99 -10.44 0.51
C TYR A 76 3.55 -10.47 0.00
N THR A 77 2.63 -10.86 0.88
CA THR A 77 1.18 -10.74 0.67
C THR A 77 0.64 -9.65 1.59
N ILE A 78 -0.13 -8.70 1.05
CA ILE A 78 -0.90 -7.74 1.85
C ILE A 78 -2.28 -8.35 2.08
N GLN A 79 -2.71 -8.45 3.34
CA GLN A 79 -4.01 -9.01 3.72
C GLN A 79 -4.79 -8.02 4.59
N GLY A 80 -6.05 -7.76 4.24
CA GLY A 80 -6.99 -6.88 4.95
C GLY A 80 -8.37 -6.94 4.31
#